data_AF-A0A523RQI6-F1
#
_entry.id   AF-A0A523RQI6-F1
#
_cell.length_a   1.000
_cell.length_b   1.000
_cell.length_c   1.000
_cell.angle_alpha   90.00
_cell.angle_beta   90.00
_cell.angle_gamma   90.00
#
_symmetry.space_group_name_H-M   'P 1'
#
loop_
_entity.id
_entity.type
_entity.pdbx_description
1 polymer ?
#
loop_
_entity_poly.entity_id
_entity_poly.type
_entity_poly.pdbx_seq_one_letter_code
_entity_poly.pdbx_strand_id
1 'polypeptide(L)'
;MIWQIAIGSTFIPIYDPLLVVPILPFTFMRLIVAFMFYRLYQNKTTIKRVMVIVLVSEIQPILLYDIPLLLAASQGLFPFYIPFIYPIPFLALIALLIIRVYPPPKKEVDWIEKSQRPWEEDEHPAT
;
A
#
# COMPACT_ATOMS: atom_id res chain seq x y z
N MET A 1 16.78 43.45 -13.02
CA MET A 1 15.33 43.34 -12.73
C MET A 1 14.67 42.17 -13.49
N ILE A 2 15.35 41.02 -13.62
CA ILE A 2 14.85 39.82 -14.33
C ILE A 2 14.89 38.58 -13.41
N TRP A 3 15.63 38.63 -12.30
CA TRP A 3 15.78 37.53 -11.34
C TRP A 3 14.61 37.32 -10.36
N GLN A 4 13.60 38.20 -10.35
CA GLN A 4 12.45 38.07 -9.43
C GLN A 4 11.28 37.26 -10.00
N ILE A 5 11.32 36.84 -11.27
CA ILE A 5 10.23 36.09 -11.90
C ILE A 5 10.40 34.57 -11.70
N ALA A 6 11.59 34.09 -11.33
CA ALA A 6 11.87 32.65 -11.22
C ALA A 6 11.60 32.03 -9.82
N ILE A 7 11.31 32.84 -8.80
CA ILE A 7 11.12 32.36 -7.41
C ILE A 7 9.64 32.42 -6.97
N GLY A 8 8.79 33.09 -7.74
CA GLY A 8 7.39 33.35 -7.36
C GLY A 8 6.36 32.26 -7.71
N SER A 9 6.71 31.21 -8.46
CA SER A 9 5.72 30.29 -9.05
C SER A 9 5.82 28.83 -8.60
N THR A 10 6.68 28.49 -7.63
CA THR A 10 6.80 27.10 -7.12
C THR A 10 6.31 26.93 -5.68
N PHE A 11 5.64 27.94 -5.11
CA PHE A 11 4.78 27.73 -3.96
C PHE A 11 3.38 27.40 -4.46
N ILE A 12 3.13 26.13 -4.76
CA ILE A 12 1.75 25.62 -4.75
C ILE A 12 1.28 25.84 -3.32
N PRO A 13 0.27 26.70 -3.07
CA PRO A 13 -0.18 26.94 -1.72
C PRO A 13 -0.73 25.63 -1.16
N ILE A 14 0.02 25.02 -0.23
CA ILE A 14 -0.42 23.85 0.57
C ILE A 14 -1.64 24.23 1.46
N TYR A 15 -2.06 25.49 1.43
CA TYR A 15 -3.11 26.06 2.25
C TYR A 15 -4.53 26.01 1.66
N ASP A 16 -4.73 25.49 0.45
CA ASP A 16 -6.10 25.24 -0.04
C ASP A 16 -6.61 23.89 0.51
N PRO A 17 -7.57 23.89 1.46
CA PRO A 17 -8.09 22.66 2.04
C PRO A 17 -8.70 21.72 0.99
N LEU A 18 -9.20 22.25 -0.13
CA LEU A 18 -9.78 21.47 -1.21
C LEU A 18 -8.74 20.60 -1.94
N LEU A 19 -7.47 21.02 -1.97
CA LEU A 19 -6.38 20.25 -2.55
C LEU A 19 -5.88 19.12 -1.62
N VAL A 20 -6.19 19.19 -0.33
CA VAL A 20 -5.81 18.16 0.66
C VAL A 20 -6.77 16.97 0.65
N VAL A 21 -8.07 17.22 0.39
CA VAL A 21 -9.12 16.19 0.35
C VAL A 21 -8.76 14.98 -0.55
N PRO A 22 -8.31 15.16 -1.81
CA PRO A 22 -7.94 14.02 -2.66
C PRO A 22 -6.72 13.23 -2.15
N ILE A 23 -5.85 13.85 -1.34
CA ILE A 23 -4.64 13.20 -0.78
C ILE A 23 -4.97 12.37 0.48
N LEU A 24 -6.11 12.63 1.14
CA LEU A 24 -6.50 11.92 2.36
C LEU A 24 -6.61 10.40 2.20
N PRO A 25 -7.31 9.85 1.17
CA PRO A 25 -7.42 8.41 0.98
C PRO A 25 -6.05 7.70 0.90
N PHE A 26 -5.08 8.33 0.23
CA PHE A 26 -3.72 7.82 0.13
C PHE A 26 -3.00 7.80 1.47
N THR A 27 -3.06 8.92 2.18
CA THR A 27 -2.39 9.08 3.47
C THR A 27 -2.97 8.10 4.48
N PHE A 28 -4.28 7.90 4.46
CA PHE A 28 -4.98 6.96 5.32
C PHE A 28 -4.57 5.51 5.05
N MET A 29 -4.47 5.10 3.78
CA MET A 29 -4.02 3.73 3.45
C MET A 29 -2.56 3.48 3.85
N ARG A 30 -1.68 4.48 3.73
CA ARG A 30 -0.29 4.37 4.23
C ARG A 30 -0.24 4.18 5.75
N LEU A 31 -1.10 4.87 6.49
CA LEU A 31 -1.23 4.68 7.93
C LEU A 31 -1.75 3.29 8.29
N ILE A 32 -2.73 2.75 7.53
CA ILE A 32 -3.21 1.39 7.71
C ILE A 32 -2.10 0.37 7.49
N VAL A 33 -1.28 0.53 6.44
CA VAL A 33 -0.12 -0.35 6.18
C VAL A 33 0.83 -0.35 7.37
N ALA A 34 1.21 0.83 7.88
CA ALA A 34 2.07 0.95 9.05
C ALA A 34 1.46 0.28 10.29
N PHE A 35 0.16 0.48 10.52
CA PHE A 35 -0.58 -0.14 11.61
C PHE A 35 -0.62 -1.68 11.49
N MET A 36 -0.78 -2.21 10.28
CA MET A 36 -0.77 -3.65 10.04
C MET A 36 0.61 -4.28 10.26
N PHE A 37 1.68 -3.56 9.91
CA PHE A 37 3.04 -3.94 10.29
C PHE A 37 3.23 -3.95 11.80
N TYR A 38 2.78 -2.90 12.50
CA TYR A 38 2.81 -2.89 13.97
C TYR A 38 2.07 -4.10 14.58
N ARG A 39 0.87 -4.43 14.07
CA ARG A 39 0.13 -5.61 14.52
C ARG A 39 0.84 -6.93 14.19
N LEU A 40 1.61 -6.98 13.11
CA LEU A 40 2.36 -8.19 12.71
C LEU A 40 3.47 -8.49 13.71
N TYR A 41 4.23 -7.48 14.11
CA TYR A 41 5.27 -7.62 15.13
C TYR A 41 4.72 -7.87 16.54
N GLN A 42 3.45 -7.57 16.77
CA GLN A 42 2.73 -7.91 18.00
C GLN A 42 2.07 -9.31 17.95
N ASN A 43 2.32 -10.12 16.92
CA ASN A 43 1.66 -11.42 16.70
C ASN A 43 0.12 -11.36 16.59
N LYS A 44 -0.46 -10.19 16.33
CA LYS A 44 -1.92 -9.96 16.23
C LYS A 44 -2.46 -10.11 14.81
N THR A 45 -1.62 -10.41 13.82
CA THR A 45 -1.99 -10.65 12.41
C THR A 45 -0.96 -11.56 11.73
N THR A 46 -1.25 -11.99 10.50
CA THR A 46 -0.37 -12.86 9.69
C THR A 46 0.32 -12.09 8.57
N ILE A 47 1.47 -12.58 8.12
CA ILE A 47 2.23 -12.03 6.98
C ILE A 47 1.32 -11.92 5.74
N LYS A 48 0.53 -12.96 5.45
CA LYS A 48 -0.41 -12.97 4.32
C LYS A 48 -1.37 -11.78 4.35
N ARG A 49 -1.96 -11.48 5.51
CA ARG A 49 -2.89 -10.34 5.67
C ARG A 49 -2.21 -8.99 5.46
N VAL A 50 -0.98 -8.83 5.97
CA VAL A 50 -0.21 -7.58 5.77
C VAL A 50 0.13 -7.39 4.30
N MET A 51 0.60 -8.45 3.62
CA MET A 51 0.95 -8.37 2.20
C MET A 51 -0.26 -8.01 1.32
N VAL A 52 -1.43 -8.57 1.60
CA VAL A 52 -2.66 -8.20 0.87
C VAL A 52 -2.97 -6.71 1.03
N ILE A 53 -2.87 -6.18 2.25
CA ILE A 53 -3.16 -4.76 2.52
C ILE A 53 -2.13 -3.84 1.86
N VAL A 54 -0.85 -4.23 1.86
CA VAL A 54 0.20 -3.49 1.16
C VAL A 54 -0.08 -3.46 -0.35
N LEU A 55 -0.46 -4.59 -0.95
CA LEU A 55 -0.84 -4.66 -2.36
C LEU A 55 -2.06 -3.77 -2.67
N VAL A 56 -3.09 -3.82 -1.82
CA VAL A 56 -4.28 -2.96 -1.97
C VAL A 56 -3.89 -1.47 -1.88
N SER A 57 -2.95 -1.11 -1.00
CA SER A 57 -2.48 0.28 -0.90
C SER A 57 -1.76 0.79 -2.16
N GLU A 58 -1.11 -0.11 -2.90
CA GLU A 58 -0.43 0.19 -4.17
C GLU A 58 -1.38 0.18 -5.37
N ILE A 59 -2.46 -0.60 -5.31
CA ILE A 59 -3.49 -0.65 -6.36
C ILE A 59 -4.44 0.56 -6.28
N GLN A 60 -4.72 1.06 -5.08
CA GLN A 60 -5.59 2.21 -4.86
C GLN A 60 -5.24 3.45 -5.74
N PRO A 61 -3.97 3.90 -5.86
CA PRO A 61 -3.60 5.01 -6.75
C PRO A 61 -4.02 4.78 -8.19
N ILE A 62 -3.77 3.57 -8.67
CA ILE A 62 -4.05 3.18 -10.05
C ILE A 62 -5.54 3.34 -10.33
N LEU A 63 -6.38 2.85 -9.41
CA LEU A 63 -7.83 2.88 -9.57
C LEU A 63 -8.41 4.28 -9.43
N LEU A 64 -7.90 5.10 -8.50
CA LEU A 64 -8.46 6.42 -8.23
C LEU A 64 -7.94 7.52 -9.16
N TYR A 65 -6.74 7.38 -9.71
CA TYR A 65 -6.08 8.44 -10.46
C TYR A 65 -5.68 7.99 -11.85
N ASP A 66 -4.92 6.90 -11.98
CA ASP A 66 -4.35 6.52 -13.28
C ASP A 66 -5.45 6.12 -14.28
N ILE A 67 -6.45 5.34 -13.85
CA ILE A 67 -7.57 4.93 -14.71
C ILE A 67 -8.43 6.14 -15.14
N PRO A 68 -8.96 6.98 -14.23
CA PRO A 68 -9.71 8.17 -14.64
C PRO A 68 -8.91 9.12 -15.53
N LEU A 69 -7.62 9.27 -15.26
CA LEU A 69 -6.73 10.12 -16.05
C LEU A 69 -6.51 9.55 -17.46
N LEU A 70 -6.28 8.23 -17.58
CA LEU A 70 -6.19 7.54 -18.87
C LEU A 70 -7.48 7.67 -19.67
N LEU A 71 -8.64 7.52 -19.02
CA LEU A 71 -9.95 7.70 -19.65
C LEU A 71 -10.13 9.14 -20.15
N ALA A 72 -9.82 10.13 -19.31
CA ALA A 72 -9.88 11.54 -19.70
C ALA A 72 -8.92 11.87 -20.86
N ALA A 73 -7.71 11.32 -20.84
CA ALA A 73 -6.72 11.47 -21.92
C ALA A 73 -7.23 10.85 -23.23
N SER A 74 -7.85 9.67 -23.18
CA SER A 74 -8.43 9.01 -24.36
C SER A 74 -9.59 9.78 -25.00
N GLN A 75 -10.28 10.62 -24.22
CA GLN A 75 -11.33 11.52 -24.70
C GLN A 75 -10.78 12.85 -25.25
N GLY A 76 -9.46 13.02 -25.30
CA GLY A 76 -8.82 14.24 -25.81
C GLY A 76 -8.89 15.43 -24.86
N LEU A 77 -9.36 15.25 -23.61
CA LEU A 77 -9.41 16.31 -22.60
C LEU A 77 -8.00 16.68 -22.08
N PHE A 78 -7.04 15.77 -22.21
CA PHE A 78 -5.64 15.96 -21.78
C PHE A 78 -4.65 15.39 -22.81
N PRO A 79 -4.28 16.14 -23.86
CA PRO A 79 -3.48 15.62 -24.97
C PRO A 79 -1.99 15.36 -24.65
N PHE A 80 -1.48 15.70 -23.45
CA PHE A 80 -0.03 15.68 -23.19
C PHE A 80 0.42 15.05 -21.87
N TYR A 81 -0.47 14.45 -21.09
CA TYR A 81 -0.07 13.84 -19.81
C TYR A 81 -0.07 12.32 -19.91
N ILE A 82 1.07 11.76 -20.33
CA ILE A 82 1.37 10.34 -20.09
C ILE A 82 1.99 10.29 -18.69
N PRO A 83 1.30 9.78 -17.65
CA PRO A 83 1.94 9.53 -16.37
C PRO A 83 3.03 8.47 -16.59
N PHE A 84 4.27 8.91 -16.76
CA PHE A 84 5.42 8.04 -17.03
C PHE A 84 5.88 7.26 -15.78
N ILE A 85 5.16 7.40 -14.67
CA ILE A 85 5.42 6.70 -13.43
C ILE A 85 4.39 5.58 -13.34
N TYR A 86 4.72 4.43 -13.90
CA TYR A 86 4.07 3.20 -13.45
C TYR A 86 4.30 3.11 -11.94
N PRO A 87 3.25 2.91 -11.13
CA PRO A 87 3.43 2.64 -9.71
C PRO A 87 4.09 1.27 -9.59
N ILE A 88 5.42 1.27 -9.57
CA ILE A 88 6.18 0.15 -9.05
C ILE A 88 5.68 -0.01 -7.61
N PRO A 89 5.28 -1.22 -7.18
CA PRO A 89 4.73 -1.43 -5.85
C PRO A 89 5.87 -1.34 -4.81
N PHE A 90 6.39 -0.13 -4.60
CA PHE A 90 7.57 0.16 -3.79
C PHE A 90 7.33 -0.23 -2.33
N LEU A 91 6.14 0.03 -1.79
CA LEU A 91 5.76 -0.39 -0.45
C LEU A 91 5.71 -1.91 -0.35
N ALA A 92 5.27 -2.63 -1.39
CA ALA A 92 5.29 -4.09 -1.39
C ALA A 92 6.71 -4.65 -1.40
N LEU A 93 7.61 -4.06 -2.18
CA LEU A 93 9.02 -4.42 -2.20
C LEU A 93 9.70 -4.13 -0.86
N ILE A 94 9.46 -2.95 -0.29
CA ILE A 94 9.98 -2.56 1.03
C ILE A 94 9.42 -3.48 2.12
N ALA A 95 8.11 -3.76 2.09
CA ALA A 95 7.45 -4.68 3.01
C ALA A 95 8.10 -6.07 2.99
N LEU A 96 8.32 -6.61 1.79
CA LEU A 96 8.95 -7.90 1.58
C LEU A 96 10.41 -7.90 2.08
N LEU A 97 11.15 -6.82 1.82
CA LEU A 97 12.52 -6.65 2.30
C LEU A 97 12.57 -6.58 3.83
N ILE A 98 11.68 -5.82 4.47
CA ILE A 98 11.57 -5.72 5.93
C ILE A 98 11.28 -7.10 6.54
N ILE A 99 10.30 -7.83 6.01
CA ILE A 99 9.95 -9.18 6.50
C ILE A 99 11.12 -10.15 6.33
N ARG A 100 11.92 -9.99 5.27
CA ARG A 100 13.07 -10.87 5.01
C ARG A 100 14.27 -10.57 5.89
N VAL A 101 14.54 -9.29 6.19
CA VAL A 101 15.67 -8.87 7.05
C VAL A 101 15.30 -9.00 8.55
N TYR A 102 14.06 -8.64 8.89
CA TYR A 102 13.53 -8.66 10.26
C TYR A 102 12.26 -9.52 10.29
N PRO A 103 12.40 -10.85 10.29
CA PRO A 103 11.23 -11.74 10.31
C PRO A 103 10.39 -11.48 11.56
N PRO A 104 9.05 -11.44 11.43
CA PRO A 104 8.19 -11.27 12.58
C PRO A 104 8.36 -12.44 13.56
N PRO A 105 8.12 -12.20 14.87
CA PRO A 105 8.20 -13.25 15.86
C PRO A 105 7.31 -14.44 15.45
N LYS A 106 7.80 -15.67 15.66
CA LYS A 106 6.98 -16.85 15.38
C LYS A 106 5.78 -16.78 16.34
N LYS A 107 4.56 -16.84 15.80
CA LYS A 107 3.36 -17.04 16.61
C LYS A 107 3.52 -18.41 17.27
N GLU A 108 3.64 -18.45 18.59
CA GLU A 108 3.52 -19.71 19.33
C GLU A 108 2.15 -20.27 18.95
N VAL A 109 2.14 -21.46 18.33
CA VAL A 109 0.89 -22.15 18.02
C VAL A 109 0.33 -22.53 19.38
N ASP A 110 -0.62 -21.73 19.87
CA ASP A 110 -1.38 -22.07 21.05
C ASP A 110 -1.94 -23.47 20.82
N TRP A 111 -1.63 -24.38 21.74
CA TRP A 111 -2.08 -25.78 21.74
C TRP A 111 -3.60 -25.92 21.55
N ILE A 112 -4.36 -24.84 21.82
CA ILE A 112 -5.80 -24.71 21.57
C ILE A 112 -6.13 -24.64 20.07
N GLU A 113 -5.36 -23.94 19.23
CA GLU A 113 -5.57 -23.90 17.77
C GLU A 113 -5.30 -25.29 17.14
N LYS A 114 -4.41 -26.10 17.73
CA LYS A 114 -4.16 -27.48 17.28
C LYS A 114 -5.33 -28.43 17.58
N SER A 115 -6.07 -28.17 18.66
CA SER A 115 -7.25 -28.96 19.06
C SER A 115 -8.50 -28.71 18.22
N GLN A 116 -8.53 -27.66 17.39
CA GLN A 116 -9.71 -27.29 16.60
C GLN A 116 -9.80 -28.00 15.24
N ARG A 117 -8.80 -28.80 14.84
CA ARG A 117 -8.85 -29.63 13.61
C ARG A 117 -8.17 -31.01 13.79
N PRO A 118 -8.68 -31.88 14.68
CA PRO A 118 -8.12 -33.22 14.86
C PRO A 118 -8.27 -34.13 13.62
N TRP A 119 -9.08 -33.76 12.62
CA TRP A 119 -9.36 -34.61 11.44
C TRP A 119 -8.47 -34.32 10.22
N GLU A 120 -7.56 -33.34 10.27
CA GLU A 120 -6.60 -33.08 9.18
C GLU A 120 -5.35 -33.98 9.25
N GLU A 121 -5.13 -34.71 10.36
CA GLU A 121 -3.97 -35.61 10.53
C GLU A 121 -4.17 -36.99 9.87
N ASP A 122 -5.40 -37.36 9.48
CA ASP A 122 -5.73 -38.68 8.91
C ASP A 122 -5.58 -38.76 7.36
N GLU A 123 -5.30 -37.64 6.67
CA GLU A 123 -5.25 -37.61 5.19
C GLU A 123 -3.89 -37.97 4.57
N HIS A 124 -2.86 -38.27 5.38
CA HIS A 124 -1.61 -38.84 4.89
C HIS A 124 -1.45 -40.29 5.33
N PRO A 125 -1.95 -41.29 4.57
CA PRO A 125 -1.51 -42.65 4.76
C PRO A 125 0.00 -42.72 4.47
N ALA A 126 0.75 -43.21 5.44
CA ALA A 126 2.16 -43.50 5.33
C ALA A 126 2.41 -44.38 4.09
N THR A 127 3.09 -43.82 3.08
CA THR A 127 3.82 -44.58 2.06
C THR A 127 5.15 -45.03 2.61
#